data_AF-A0A318QEQ0-F1
#
_entry.id   AF-A0A318QEQ0-F1
#
_cell.length_a   1.000
_cell.length_b   1.000
_cell.length_c   1.000
_cell.angle_alpha   90.00
_cell.angle_beta   90.00
_cell.angle_gamma   90.00
#
_symmetry.space_group_name_H-M   'P 1'
#
loop_
_entity.id
_entity.type
_entity.pdbx_description
1 polymer ?
#
loop_
_entity_poly.entity_id
_entity_poly.type
_entity_poly.pdbx_seq_one_letter_code
_entity_poly.pdbx_strand_id
1 'polypeptide(L)'
;MVYRADTPVARELAIKLTKAFVELRRKTRLEMPLPEFFRLSLVNDQVRQWQREYPDGFFVDLHRVLGLDRPAIGNHSNCAHFINRYIYKFLFGELGLTAIRDANPADEEHVRAHKHHQVLKAKHMPALRQHIEKVATILSCAISLRQFDDLFNRRFPSVNTQIGFMFGEMPVMAGRLIQEARS
;
A
#
# COMPACT_ATOMS: atom_id res chain seq x y z
N MET A 1 -26.31 22.79 19.66
CA MET A 1 -26.17 22.72 21.13
C MET A 1 -24.69 22.61 21.45
N VAL A 2 -24.03 23.73 21.76
CA VAL A 2 -22.59 23.76 22.07
C VAL A 2 -22.42 23.33 23.53
N TYR A 3 -21.80 22.19 23.76
CA TYR A 3 -21.55 21.68 25.11
C TYR A 3 -20.50 22.57 25.80
N ARG A 4 -20.94 23.52 26.63
CA ARG A 4 -20.06 24.36 27.45
C ARG A 4 -19.57 23.56 28.66
N ALA A 5 -18.41 22.92 28.50
CA ALA A 5 -17.74 22.11 29.51
C ALA A 5 -16.96 22.98 30.52
N ASP A 6 -17.66 23.91 31.16
CA ASP A 6 -17.04 24.94 32.00
C ASP A 6 -16.92 24.45 33.45
N THR A 7 -17.69 23.43 33.82
CA THR A 7 -17.66 22.84 35.17
C THR A 7 -16.72 21.63 35.23
N PRO A 8 -15.98 21.44 36.35
CA PRO A 8 -15.11 20.29 36.54
C PRO A 8 -15.83 18.95 36.38
N VAL A 9 -17.08 18.87 36.83
CA VAL A 9 -17.94 17.67 36.75
C VAL A 9 -18.30 17.32 35.30
N ALA A 10 -18.63 18.31 34.47
CA ALA A 10 -18.93 18.09 33.06
C ALA A 10 -17.70 17.60 32.28
N ARG A 11 -16.51 18.11 32.61
CA ARG A 11 -15.25 17.62 32.03
C ARG A 11 -14.96 16.19 32.43
N GLU A 12 -15.16 15.85 33.70
CA GLU A 12 -14.93 14.49 34.19
C GLU A 12 -15.88 13.49 33.53
N LEU A 13 -17.16 13.84 33.39
CA LEU A 13 -18.15 13.04 32.66
C LEU A 13 -17.80 12.90 31.18
N ALA A 14 -17.39 13.97 30.51
CA ALA A 14 -16.96 13.92 29.12
C ALA A 14 -15.73 13.02 28.92
N ILE A 15 -14.76 13.07 29.84
CA ILE A 15 -13.59 12.19 29.83
C ILE A 15 -14.00 10.74 30.05
N LYS A 16 -14.89 10.45 31.01
CA LYS A 16 -15.40 9.10 31.28
C LYS A 16 -16.18 8.54 30.08
N LEU A 17 -17.04 9.35 29.46
CA LEU A 17 -17.77 9.00 28.23
C LEU A 17 -16.81 8.72 27.07
N THR A 18 -15.80 9.57 26.87
CA THR A 18 -14.80 9.39 25.81
C THR A 18 -14.00 8.11 26.03
N LYS A 19 -13.55 7.85 27.27
CA LYS A 19 -12.85 6.62 27.64
C LYS A 19 -13.74 5.39 27.42
N ALA A 20 -14.99 5.42 27.87
CA ALA A 20 -15.95 4.34 27.67
C ALA A 20 -16.20 4.08 26.17
N PHE A 21 -16.31 5.13 25.35
CA PHE A 21 -16.48 5.01 23.90
C PHE A 21 -15.24 4.44 23.22
N VAL A 22 -14.03 4.84 23.66
CA VAL A 22 -12.76 4.25 23.21
C VAL A 22 -12.67 2.78 23.60
N GLU A 23 -13.07 2.43 24.82
CA GLU A 23 -13.05 1.07 25.34
C GLU A 23 -14.06 0.17 24.63
N LEU A 24 -15.27 0.69 24.37
CA LEU A 24 -16.29 0.02 23.57
C LEU A 24 -15.81 -0.15 22.12
N ARG A 25 -15.20 0.87 21.53
CA ARG A 25 -14.58 0.77 20.19
C ARG A 25 -13.42 -0.24 20.17
N ARG A 26 -12.71 -0.47 21.28
CA ARG A 26 -11.70 -1.52 21.41
C ARG A 26 -12.33 -2.90 21.50
N LYS A 27 -13.38 -3.07 22.31
CA LYS A 27 -14.09 -4.34 22.52
C LYS A 27 -14.96 -4.79 21.33
N THR A 28 -15.58 -3.85 20.63
CA THR A 28 -16.48 -4.12 19.50
C THR A 28 -15.76 -4.16 18.16
N ARG A 29 -14.49 -3.73 18.11
CA ARG A 29 -13.62 -3.99 16.96
C ARG A 29 -13.26 -5.46 17.00
N LEU A 30 -14.04 -6.29 16.30
CA LEU A 30 -13.63 -7.63 15.88
C LEU A 30 -12.13 -7.55 15.55
N GLU A 31 -11.30 -8.25 16.32
CA GLU A 31 -9.88 -8.39 16.04
C GLU A 31 -9.76 -9.22 14.77
N MET A 32 -9.93 -8.54 13.64
CA MET A 32 -9.74 -9.12 12.34
C MET A 32 -8.23 -9.39 12.22
N PRO A 33 -7.83 -10.64 11.91
CA PRO A 33 -6.42 -10.94 11.66
C PRO A 33 -5.85 -9.95 10.65
N LEU A 34 -4.64 -9.42 10.88
CA LEU A 34 -4.01 -8.43 10.00
C LEU A 34 -4.07 -8.82 8.50
N PRO A 35 -3.88 -10.09 8.11
CA PRO A 35 -4.05 -10.50 6.71
C PRO A 35 -5.47 -10.24 6.16
N GLU A 36 -6.51 -10.57 6.92
CA GLU A 36 -7.91 -10.38 6.52
C GLU A 36 -8.28 -8.88 6.44
N PHE A 37 -7.69 -8.05 7.31
CA PHE A 37 -7.83 -6.59 7.21
C PHE A 37 -7.30 -6.06 5.87
N PHE A 38 -6.10 -6.49 5.45
CA PHE A 38 -5.53 -6.06 4.17
C PHE A 38 -6.37 -6.56 2.99
N ARG A 39 -6.85 -7.81 3.05
CA ARG A 39 -7.77 -8.37 2.03
C ARG A 39 -9.02 -7.51 1.89
N LEU A 40 -9.78 -7.31 2.96
CA LEU A 40 -11.04 -6.56 2.93
C LEU A 40 -10.85 -5.05 2.69
N SER A 41 -9.70 -4.47 3.05
CA SER A 41 -9.46 -3.05 2.85
C SER A 41 -8.95 -2.70 1.44
N LEU A 42 -8.18 -3.59 0.80
CA LEU A 42 -7.51 -3.35 -0.48
C LEU A 42 -8.23 -3.99 -1.67
N VAL A 43 -8.73 -5.21 -1.51
CA VAL A 43 -9.18 -6.07 -2.61
C VAL A 43 -10.69 -5.93 -2.83
N ASN A 44 -11.11 -5.91 -4.10
CA ASN A 44 -12.51 -5.92 -4.49
C ASN A 44 -13.03 -7.35 -4.68
N ASP A 45 -14.31 -7.59 -4.39
CA ASP A 45 -14.93 -8.91 -4.57
C ASP A 45 -15.05 -9.30 -6.06
N GLN A 46 -15.09 -8.30 -6.94
CA GLN A 46 -15.10 -8.49 -8.39
C GLN A 46 -13.90 -7.81 -9.05
N VAL A 47 -13.32 -8.49 -10.04
CA VAL A 47 -12.22 -7.97 -10.84
C VAL A 47 -12.71 -6.82 -11.71
N ARG A 48 -12.05 -5.67 -11.64
CA ARG A 48 -12.37 -4.51 -12.47
C ARG A 48 -11.94 -4.75 -13.91
N GLN A 49 -12.66 -4.13 -14.84
CA GLN A 49 -12.25 -4.08 -16.24
C GLN A 49 -10.84 -3.50 -16.36
N TRP A 50 -10.06 -4.04 -17.29
CA TRP A 50 -8.70 -3.59 -17.54
C TRP A 50 -8.72 -2.12 -17.98
N GLN A 51 -7.88 -1.32 -17.32
CA GLN A 51 -7.63 0.07 -17.69
C GLN A 51 -6.12 0.25 -17.77
N ARG A 52 -5.66 1.06 -18.73
CA ARG A 52 -4.25 1.40 -18.84
C ARG A 52 -3.85 2.31 -17.68
N GLU A 53 -3.09 1.78 -16.74
CA GLU A 53 -2.60 2.54 -15.57
C GLU A 53 -1.18 3.11 -15.77
N TYR A 54 -0.40 2.53 -16.69
CA TYR A 54 1.00 2.91 -16.91
C TYR A 54 1.12 3.85 -18.12
N PRO A 55 1.88 4.97 -18.00
CA PRO A 55 2.18 5.87 -19.11
C PRO A 55 2.91 5.17 -20.27
N ASP A 56 2.79 5.73 -21.46
CA ASP A 56 3.29 5.15 -22.72
C ASP A 56 4.80 4.85 -22.73
N GLY A 57 5.61 5.73 -22.15
CA GLY A 57 7.06 5.55 -22.04
C GLY A 57 7.52 4.64 -20.90
N PHE A 58 6.63 4.27 -19.97
CA PHE A 58 7.02 3.62 -18.72
C PHE A 58 7.82 2.34 -18.94
N PHE A 59 7.34 1.45 -19.81
CA PHE A 59 8.02 0.19 -20.07
C PHE A 59 9.28 0.38 -20.90
N VAL A 60 9.36 1.41 -21.74
CA VAL A 60 10.59 1.72 -22.50
C VAL A 60 11.72 2.12 -21.54
N ASP A 61 11.44 3.06 -20.64
CA ASP A 61 12.39 3.48 -19.62
C ASP A 61 12.72 2.34 -18.65
N LEU A 62 11.75 1.48 -18.33
CA LEU A 62 11.97 0.34 -17.44
C LEU A 62 12.95 -0.68 -18.03
N HIS A 63 12.78 -1.06 -19.29
CA HIS A 63 13.72 -1.98 -19.95
C HIS A 63 15.12 -1.38 -20.02
N ARG A 64 15.24 -0.08 -20.36
CA ARG A 64 16.52 0.65 -20.34
C ARG A 64 17.19 0.59 -18.98
N VAL A 65 16.48 0.96 -17.92
CA VAL A 65 17.00 1.01 -16.54
C VAL A 65 17.40 -0.38 -16.03
N LEU A 66 16.67 -1.42 -16.43
CA LEU A 66 16.97 -2.80 -16.08
C LEU A 66 18.08 -3.42 -16.93
N GLY A 67 18.55 -2.74 -17.99
CA GLY A 67 19.54 -3.28 -18.92
C GLY A 67 19.01 -4.49 -19.70
N LEU A 68 17.71 -4.51 -20.01
CA LEU A 68 17.03 -5.61 -20.69
C LEU A 68 16.66 -5.20 -22.11
N ASP A 69 16.83 -6.12 -23.04
CA ASP A 69 16.24 -5.98 -24.36
C ASP A 69 14.72 -6.11 -24.28
N ARG A 70 14.01 -5.28 -25.03
CA ARG A 70 12.55 -5.32 -25.06
C ARG A 70 12.11 -6.54 -25.89
N PRO A 71 11.32 -7.47 -25.32
CA PRO A 71 10.82 -8.61 -26.07
C PRO A 71 9.80 -8.16 -27.13
N ALA A 72 9.64 -8.96 -28.19
CA ALA A 72 8.65 -8.71 -29.24
C ALA A 72 7.20 -8.76 -28.71
N ILE A 73 6.96 -9.56 -27.67
CA ILE A 73 5.65 -9.76 -27.05
C ILE A 73 5.79 -9.60 -25.54
N GLY A 74 4.91 -8.79 -24.93
CA GLY A 74 4.84 -8.62 -23.49
C GLY A 74 6.01 -7.84 -22.88
N ASN A 75 6.28 -8.11 -21.61
CA ASN A 75 7.38 -7.52 -20.85
C ASN A 75 8.16 -8.64 -20.16
N HIS A 76 9.46 -8.41 -19.91
CA HIS A 76 10.28 -9.34 -19.15
C HIS A 76 9.75 -9.50 -17.70
N SER A 77 9.91 -10.69 -17.10
CA SER A 77 9.45 -11.00 -15.72
C SER A 77 10.04 -10.03 -14.68
N ASN A 78 11.29 -9.61 -14.86
CA ASN A 78 11.96 -8.56 -14.08
C ASN A 78 11.16 -7.24 -13.99
N CYS A 79 10.37 -6.88 -15.02
CA CYS A 79 9.48 -5.72 -14.93
C CYS A 79 8.40 -5.93 -13.85
N ALA A 80 7.87 -7.15 -13.72
CA ALA A 80 6.90 -7.48 -12.67
C ALA A 80 7.54 -7.44 -11.28
N HIS A 81 8.79 -7.89 -11.13
CA HIS A 81 9.54 -7.77 -9.87
C HIS A 81 9.76 -6.31 -9.47
N PHE A 82 10.15 -5.47 -10.42
CA PHE A 82 10.28 -4.03 -10.21
C PHE A 82 8.96 -3.40 -9.76
N ILE A 83 7.87 -3.64 -10.51
CA ILE A 83 6.54 -3.11 -10.21
C ILE A 83 6.07 -3.56 -8.82
N ASN A 84 6.26 -4.85 -8.49
CA ASN A 84 5.91 -5.37 -7.17
C ASN A 84 6.67 -4.65 -6.05
N ARG A 85 7.95 -4.33 -6.24
CA ARG A 85 8.77 -3.67 -5.23
C ARG A 85 8.47 -2.18 -5.09
N TYR A 86 8.56 -1.41 -6.18
CA TYR A 86 8.53 0.06 -6.11
C TYR A 86 7.13 0.66 -6.20
N ILE A 87 6.12 -0.13 -6.57
CA ILE A 87 4.74 0.34 -6.70
C ILE A 87 3.88 -0.34 -5.63
N TYR A 88 3.65 -1.64 -5.75
CA TYR A 88 2.70 -2.33 -4.86
C TYR A 88 3.21 -2.45 -3.42
N LYS A 89 4.40 -3.01 -3.21
CA LYS A 89 5.00 -3.15 -1.87
C LYS A 89 5.28 -1.78 -1.23
N PHE A 90 5.71 -0.80 -2.01
CA PHE A 90 5.93 0.54 -1.50
C PHE A 90 4.64 1.19 -1.01
N LEU A 91 3.54 1.09 -1.77
CA LEU A 91 2.26 1.70 -1.39
C LEU A 91 1.51 0.94 -0.29
N PHE A 92 1.50 -0.39 -0.37
CA PHE A 92 0.60 -1.23 0.43
C PHE A 92 1.33 -2.07 1.48
N GLY A 93 2.66 -2.02 1.52
CA GLY A 93 3.48 -2.87 2.38
C GLY A 93 3.51 -4.33 1.92
N GLU A 94 4.26 -5.15 2.68
CA GLU A 94 4.40 -6.59 2.37
C GLU A 94 3.07 -7.34 2.53
N LEU A 95 2.33 -7.05 3.60
CA LEU A 95 1.03 -7.68 3.86
C LEU A 95 -0.02 -7.28 2.81
N GLY A 96 0.00 -6.03 2.37
CA GLY A 96 -0.88 -5.59 1.28
C GLY A 96 -0.53 -6.24 -0.06
N LEU A 97 0.76 -6.35 -0.40
CA LEU A 97 1.19 -7.09 -1.59
C LEU A 97 0.79 -8.57 -1.52
N THR A 98 0.87 -9.19 -0.35
CA THR A 98 0.43 -10.58 -0.13
C THR A 98 -1.07 -10.70 -0.40
N ALA A 99 -1.90 -9.85 0.21
CA ALA A 99 -3.34 -9.85 -0.03
C ALA A 99 -3.72 -9.65 -1.51
N ILE A 100 -2.98 -8.80 -2.24
CA ILE A 100 -3.16 -8.58 -3.68
C ILE A 100 -2.79 -9.82 -4.51
N ARG A 101 -1.77 -10.59 -4.09
CA ARG A 101 -1.33 -11.83 -4.75
C ARG A 101 -2.30 -12.96 -4.49
N ASP A 102 -2.82 -13.08 -3.27
CA ASP A 102 -3.81 -14.09 -2.91
C ASP A 102 -5.12 -13.88 -3.67
N ALA A 103 -5.50 -12.61 -3.88
CA ALA A 103 -6.65 -12.23 -4.69
C ALA A 103 -6.46 -12.43 -6.21
N ASN A 104 -5.22 -12.58 -6.67
CA ASN A 104 -4.88 -12.79 -8.07
C ASN A 104 -3.76 -13.84 -8.16
N PRO A 105 -4.09 -15.10 -7.80
CA PRO A 105 -3.11 -16.17 -7.71
C PRO A 105 -2.53 -16.46 -9.09
N ALA A 106 -1.29 -16.95 -9.09
CA ALA A 106 -0.69 -17.48 -10.30
C ALA A 106 -1.08 -18.96 -10.46
N ASP A 107 -1.18 -19.42 -11.69
CA ASP A 107 -1.32 -20.84 -12.01
C ASP A 107 0.01 -21.59 -11.88
N GLU A 108 0.02 -22.87 -12.25
CA GLU A 108 1.19 -23.75 -12.22
C GLU A 108 2.33 -23.22 -13.12
N GLU A 109 2.00 -22.47 -14.18
CA GLU A 109 2.95 -21.84 -15.10
C GLU A 109 3.39 -20.43 -14.66
N HIS A 110 3.01 -20.03 -13.44
CA HIS A 110 3.30 -18.71 -12.85
C HIS A 110 2.63 -17.54 -13.60
N VAL A 111 1.62 -17.83 -14.42
CA VAL A 111 0.81 -16.85 -15.14
C VAL A 111 -0.39 -16.45 -14.29
N ARG A 112 -0.81 -15.18 -14.39
CA ARG A 112 -1.96 -14.64 -13.66
C ARG A 112 -3.06 -14.28 -14.64
N ALA A 113 -4.29 -14.64 -14.30
CA ALA A 113 -5.49 -14.32 -15.09
C ALA A 113 -5.70 -12.80 -15.25
N HIS A 114 -5.34 -12.01 -14.22
CA HIS A 114 -5.56 -10.57 -14.20
C HIS A 114 -4.30 -9.78 -13.83
N LYS A 115 -4.34 -8.46 -13.99
CA LYS A 115 -3.33 -7.54 -13.46
C LYS A 115 -3.69 -7.13 -12.03
N HIS A 116 -2.68 -6.93 -11.18
CA HIS A 116 -2.88 -6.59 -9.77
C HIS A 116 -3.73 -5.32 -9.53
N HIS A 117 -3.67 -4.32 -10.41
CA HIS A 117 -4.52 -3.12 -10.26
C HIS A 117 -6.02 -3.41 -10.49
N GLN A 118 -6.37 -4.50 -11.18
CA GLN A 118 -7.76 -4.86 -11.46
C GLN A 118 -8.47 -5.41 -10.22
N VAL A 119 -7.73 -6.03 -9.29
CA VAL A 119 -8.31 -6.57 -8.04
C VAL A 119 -8.39 -5.53 -6.93
N LEU A 120 -7.87 -4.31 -7.14
CA LEU A 120 -7.93 -3.24 -6.13
C LEU A 120 -9.30 -2.55 -6.10
N LYS A 121 -9.74 -2.16 -4.90
CA LYS A 121 -10.90 -1.27 -4.72
C LYS A 121 -10.65 0.07 -5.39
N ALA A 122 -11.71 0.61 -6.03
CA ALA A 122 -11.65 1.86 -6.80
C ALA A 122 -11.08 3.06 -6.02
N LYS A 123 -11.34 3.14 -4.70
CA LYS A 123 -10.83 4.20 -3.82
C LYS A 123 -9.30 4.32 -3.79
N HIS A 124 -8.57 3.24 -4.09
CA HIS A 124 -7.10 3.21 -4.07
C HIS A 124 -6.48 3.62 -5.39
N MET A 125 -7.26 3.68 -6.46
CA MET A 125 -6.77 3.95 -7.81
C MET A 125 -6.17 5.35 -7.99
N PRO A 126 -6.75 6.43 -7.45
CA PRO A 126 -6.15 7.76 -7.60
C PRO A 126 -4.73 7.85 -7.02
N ALA A 127 -4.54 7.27 -5.83
CA ALA A 127 -3.22 7.24 -5.18
C ALA A 127 -2.24 6.32 -5.91
N LEU A 128 -2.71 5.17 -6.42
CA LEU A 128 -1.90 4.29 -7.26
C LEU A 128 -1.41 5.01 -8.52
N ARG A 129 -2.29 5.68 -9.25
CA ARG A 129 -1.96 6.45 -10.47
C ARG A 129 -0.94 7.54 -10.20
N GLN A 130 -1.18 8.35 -9.16
CA GLN A 130 -0.25 9.40 -8.76
C GLN A 130 1.14 8.83 -8.40
N HIS A 131 1.20 7.67 -7.76
CA HIS A 131 2.47 7.01 -7.44
C HIS A 131 3.15 6.45 -8.69
N ILE A 132 2.40 5.82 -9.60
CA ILE A 132 2.91 5.34 -10.89
C ILE A 132 3.54 6.51 -11.67
N GLU A 133 2.88 7.66 -11.73
CA GLU A 133 3.41 8.86 -12.39
C GLU A 133 4.73 9.32 -11.77
N LYS A 134 4.81 9.40 -10.43
CA LYS A 134 6.07 9.76 -9.73
C LYS A 134 7.19 8.78 -10.03
N VAL A 135 6.89 7.47 -10.00
CA VAL A 135 7.86 6.41 -10.35
C VAL A 135 8.29 6.54 -11.81
N ALA A 136 7.35 6.80 -12.72
CA ALA A 136 7.64 7.01 -14.14
C ALA A 136 8.56 8.21 -14.37
N THR A 137 8.35 9.33 -13.66
CA THR A 137 9.24 10.49 -13.74
C THR A 137 10.66 10.14 -13.31
N ILE A 138 10.84 9.46 -12.18
CA ILE A 138 12.16 9.04 -11.71
C ILE A 138 12.82 8.08 -12.70
N LEU A 139 12.03 7.14 -13.23
CA LEU A 139 12.48 6.15 -14.21
C LEU A 139 12.97 6.81 -15.50
N SER A 140 12.25 7.83 -15.98
CA SER A 140 12.62 8.59 -17.17
C SER A 140 13.98 9.30 -17.03
N CYS A 141 14.33 9.75 -15.82
CA CYS A 141 15.61 10.38 -15.51
C CYS A 141 16.76 9.39 -15.27
N ALA A 142 16.45 8.12 -14.96
CA ALA A 142 17.46 7.13 -14.60
C ALA A 142 18.04 6.42 -15.84
N ILE A 143 19.34 6.16 -15.81
CA ILE A 143 20.07 5.38 -16.83
C ILE A 143 20.43 3.96 -16.36
N SER A 144 20.27 3.66 -15.06
CA SER A 144 20.51 2.33 -14.51
C SER A 144 19.65 2.07 -13.27
N LEU A 145 19.41 0.80 -12.93
CA LEU A 145 18.63 0.43 -11.75
C LEU A 145 19.24 0.99 -10.45
N ARG A 146 20.58 1.05 -10.36
CA ARG A 146 21.27 1.64 -9.21
C ARG A 146 20.95 3.13 -9.06
N GLN A 147 21.04 3.89 -10.16
CA GLN A 147 20.72 5.31 -10.11
C GLN A 147 19.23 5.53 -9.84
N PHE A 148 18.36 4.69 -10.41
CA PHE A 148 16.93 4.72 -10.10
C PHE A 148 16.70 4.55 -8.60
N ASP A 149 17.34 3.56 -7.96
CA ASP A 149 17.24 3.32 -6.53
C ASP A 149 17.69 4.52 -5.70
N ASP A 150 18.82 5.14 -6.06
CA ASP A 150 19.32 6.32 -5.36
C ASP A 150 18.34 7.50 -5.47
N LEU A 151 17.80 7.76 -6.67
CA LEU A 151 16.81 8.82 -6.89
C LEU A 151 15.50 8.53 -6.18
N PHE A 152 15.05 7.27 -6.22
CA PHE A 152 13.84 6.81 -5.54
C PHE A 152 13.96 7.02 -4.03
N ASN A 153 15.04 6.54 -3.40
CA ASN A 153 15.26 6.65 -1.96
C ASN A 153 15.47 8.11 -1.50
N ARG A 154 16.01 8.98 -2.37
CA ARG A 154 16.07 10.43 -2.10
C ARG A 154 14.70 11.09 -2.18
N ARG A 155 13.88 10.70 -3.16
CA ARG A 155 12.54 11.30 -3.37
C ARG A 155 11.52 10.82 -2.35
N PHE A 156 11.67 9.57 -1.90
CA PHE A 156 10.82 8.88 -0.94
C PHE A 156 11.66 8.52 0.29
N PRO A 157 11.71 9.37 1.33
CA PRO A 157 12.57 9.14 2.49
C PRO A 157 12.23 7.82 3.18
N SER A 158 13.24 6.97 3.39
CA SER A 158 13.10 5.66 4.01
C SER A 158 13.05 5.75 5.53
N VAL A 159 11.88 6.07 6.11
CA VAL A 159 11.67 5.91 7.56
C VAL A 159 10.19 5.65 7.85
N ASN A 160 9.81 4.45 8.30
CA ASN A 160 8.49 4.16 8.89
C ASN A 160 7.21 4.44 8.06
N THR A 161 7.32 4.63 6.74
CA THR A 161 6.17 5.03 5.91
C THR A 161 5.28 3.87 5.46
N GLN A 162 5.65 2.63 5.81
CA GLN A 162 5.03 1.39 5.31
C GLN A 162 3.57 1.15 5.74
N ILE A 163 2.99 2.05 6.52
CA ILE A 163 1.54 2.10 6.76
C ILE A 163 1.00 3.55 6.69
N GLY A 164 1.85 4.56 6.95
CA GLY A 164 1.40 5.94 7.16
C GLY A 164 0.86 6.69 5.94
N PHE A 165 1.23 6.33 4.70
CA PHE A 165 0.82 7.13 3.53
C PHE A 165 -0.58 6.80 2.98
N MET A 166 -1.10 5.59 3.23
CA MET A 166 -2.48 5.21 2.86
C MET A 166 -3.39 4.94 4.06
N PHE A 167 -2.81 4.64 5.22
CA PHE A 167 -3.54 4.52 6.47
C PHE A 167 -3.12 5.64 7.43
N GLY A 168 -3.60 6.86 7.15
CA GLY A 168 -3.53 7.98 8.09
C GLY A 168 -4.22 7.72 9.44
N GLU A 169 -4.71 6.50 9.70
CA GLU A 169 -5.35 6.07 10.96
C GLU A 169 -5.03 4.62 11.38
N MET A 170 -3.82 4.11 11.12
CA MET A 170 -3.39 2.92 11.86
C MET A 170 -2.77 3.37 13.18
N PRO A 171 -3.44 3.10 14.34
CA PRO A 171 -2.86 3.43 15.63
C PRO A 171 -1.55 2.66 15.76
N VAL A 172 -0.54 3.37 16.25
CA VAL A 172 0.72 2.83 16.77
C VAL A 172 0.42 1.64 17.69
N MET A 173 0.40 0.43 17.14
CA MET A 173 0.16 -0.81 17.89
C MET A 173 1.27 -1.85 17.67
N ALA A 174 2.28 -1.55 16.84
CA ALA A 174 3.49 -2.37 16.73
C ALA A 174 4.55 -2.05 17.81
N GLY A 175 4.33 -1.03 18.66
CA GLY A 175 5.30 -0.59 19.66
C GLY A 175 5.29 -1.37 20.98
N ARG A 176 4.23 -2.13 21.31
CA ARG A 176 4.15 -2.88 22.58
C ARG A 176 4.50 -4.36 22.47
N LEU A 177 4.31 -4.98 21.31
CA LEU A 177 4.58 -6.41 21.14
C LEU A 177 6.09 -6.75 21.08
N ILE A 178 6.97 -5.77 20.85
CA ILE A 178 8.43 -6.01 20.82
C ILE A 178 9.06 -5.88 22.22
N GLN A 179 8.42 -5.17 23.16
CA GLN A 179 8.95 -5.03 24.53
C GLN A 179 8.60 -6.22 25.43
N GLU A 180 7.47 -6.88 25.22
CA GLU A 180 7.06 -8.04 26.03
C GLU A 180 7.75 -9.36 25.63
N ALA A 181 8.48 -9.39 24.51
CA ALA A 181 9.34 -10.52 24.14
C ALA A 181 10.79 -10.36 24.65
N ARG A 182 11.08 -9.31 25.42
CA ARG A 182 12.41 -9.00 25.99
C ARG A 182 12.34 -8.61 27.47
N SER A 183 11.40 -9.17 28.24
CA SER A 183 11.42 -9.12 29.71
C SER A 183 11.05 -10.48 30.28
#